data_AF-A0A401IC17-F1
#
_entry.id   AF-A0A401IC17-F1
#
_cell.length_a   1.000
_cell.length_b   1.000
_cell.length_c   1.000
_cell.angle_alpha   90.00
_cell.angle_beta   90.00
_cell.angle_gamma   90.00
#
_symmetry.space_group_name_H-M   'P 1'
#
loop_
_entity.id
_entity.type
_entity.pdbx_description
1 polymer ?
#
loop_
_entity_poly.entity_id
_entity_poly.type
_entity_poly.pdbx_seq_one_letter_code
_entity_poly.pdbx_strand_id
1 'polypeptide(L)'
;MQCPECKSTHINKNGHKKGKQNYICVSCGRQFIDSYEPHKGYSEDIKSECLKMYVNGMGFRAIERVKNVHHTTIINWVKQVGELLPNFYNPESIPDVGELDELETFVGSKKTKFGYGQQ
;
A
#
# COMPACT_ATOMS: atom_id res chain seq x y z
N MET A 1 21.53 -17.13 17.85
CA MET A 1 20.38 -16.84 16.97
C MET A 1 19.24 -17.79 17.32
N GLN A 2 17.98 -17.40 17.14
CA GLN A 2 16.81 -18.24 17.38
C GLN A 2 15.98 -18.34 16.09
N CYS A 3 15.28 -19.46 15.91
CA CYS A 3 14.36 -19.59 14.79
C CYS A 3 13.23 -18.54 14.90
N PRO A 4 12.97 -17.72 13.88
CA PRO A 4 11.92 -16.70 13.92
C PRO A 4 10.51 -17.28 14.02
N GLU A 5 10.34 -18.57 13.71
CA GLU A 5 9.05 -19.24 13.72
C GLU A 5 8.80 -20.00 15.03
N CYS A 6 9.71 -20.89 15.44
CA CYS A 6 9.52 -21.74 16.61
C CYS A 6 10.40 -21.37 17.83
N LYS A 7 11.23 -20.33 17.72
CA LYS A 7 12.16 -19.85 18.76
C LYS A 7 13.22 -20.85 19.25
N SER A 8 13.31 -22.03 18.64
CA SER A 8 14.35 -23.02 18.93
C SER A 8 15.75 -22.45 18.67
N THR A 9 16.72 -22.88 19.49
CA THR A 9 18.15 -22.56 19.35
C THR A 9 18.90 -23.59 18.50
N HIS A 10 18.26 -24.71 18.13
CA HIS A 10 18.88 -25.77 17.35
C HIS A 10 18.85 -25.44 15.85
N ILE A 11 19.94 -24.82 15.37
CA ILE A 11 20.03 -24.18 14.05
C ILE A 11 21.36 -24.52 13.39
N ASN A 12 21.31 -24.92 12.12
CA ASN A 12 22.47 -25.26 11.30
C ASN A 12 22.65 -24.23 10.16
N LYS A 13 23.89 -24.06 9.69
CA LYS A 13 24.18 -23.29 8.47
C LYS A 13 23.63 -24.04 7.25
N ASN A 14 22.99 -23.33 6.34
CA ASN A 14 22.31 -23.89 5.15
C ASN A 14 22.62 -23.06 3.89
N GLY A 15 23.91 -22.94 3.56
CA GLY A 15 24.38 -22.19 2.40
C GLY A 15 24.18 -20.68 2.52
N HIS A 16 24.13 -19.98 1.39
CA HIS A 16 23.95 -18.53 1.32
C HIS A 16 22.71 -18.16 0.49
N LYS A 17 21.99 -17.12 0.90
CA LYS A 17 20.83 -16.55 0.19
C LYS A 17 21.00 -15.04 0.10
N LYS A 18 20.91 -14.49 -1.12
CA LYS A 18 21.14 -13.05 -1.39
C LYS A 18 22.47 -12.53 -0.82
N GLY A 19 23.53 -13.33 -0.93
CA GLY A 19 24.87 -13.01 -0.40
C GLY A 19 25.03 -13.17 1.11
N LYS A 20 23.95 -13.41 1.87
CA LYS A 20 23.99 -13.57 3.33
C LYS A 20 23.97 -15.05 3.73
N GLN A 21 24.53 -15.36 4.89
CA GLN A 21 24.46 -16.70 5.47
C GLN A 21 22.99 -17.08 5.69
N ASN A 22 22.57 -18.18 5.10
CA ASN A 22 21.27 -18.80 5.30
C ASN A 22 21.41 -19.91 6.36
N TYR A 23 20.36 -20.09 7.16
CA TYR A 23 20.29 -21.02 8.26
C TYR A 23 19.04 -21.88 8.13
N ILE A 24 19.06 -23.07 8.71
CA ILE A 24 17.91 -23.96 8.82
C ILE A 24 17.70 -24.34 10.28
N CYS A 25 16.49 -24.16 10.78
CA CYS A 25 16.10 -24.67 12.08
C CYS A 25 15.88 -26.18 11.98
N VAL A 26 16.56 -26.96 12.83
CA VAL A 26 16.42 -28.41 12.85
C VAL A 26 15.07 -28.83 13.46
N SER A 27 14.54 -28.02 14.40
CA SER A 27 13.28 -28.35 15.08
C SER A 27 12.03 -28.19 14.21
N CYS A 28 11.98 -27.21 13.29
CA CYS A 28 10.81 -26.97 12.44
C CYS A 28 11.10 -26.94 10.93
N GLY A 29 12.37 -27.11 10.51
CA GLY A 29 12.76 -27.06 9.11
C GLY A 29 12.80 -25.67 8.48
N ARG A 30 12.44 -24.61 9.22
CA ARG A 30 12.40 -23.24 8.70
C ARG A 30 13.78 -22.75 8.27
N GLN A 31 13.86 -22.22 7.05
CA GLN A 31 15.05 -21.54 6.55
C GLN A 31 14.94 -20.02 6.70
N PHE A 32 16.01 -19.37 7.18
CA PHE A 32 16.05 -17.94 7.43
C PHE A 32 17.46 -17.36 7.37
N ILE A 33 17.57 -16.05 7.19
CA ILE A 33 18.83 -15.29 7.22
C ILE A 33 18.95 -14.53 8.54
N ASP A 34 20.18 -14.30 9.00
CA ASP A 34 20.44 -13.66 10.31
C ASP A 34 20.03 -12.18 10.34
N SER A 35 20.30 -11.45 9.25
CA SER A 35 19.85 -10.07 9.08
C SER A 35 18.94 -9.94 7.87
N TYR A 36 17.65 -9.81 8.14
CA TYR A 36 16.76 -9.16 7.18
C TYR A 36 17.19 -7.70 7.14
N GLU A 37 17.80 -7.28 6.03
CA GLU A 37 17.82 -5.86 5.76
C GLU A 37 16.36 -5.43 5.64
N PRO A 38 15.91 -4.42 6.40
CA PRO A 38 14.62 -3.83 6.11
C PRO A 38 14.68 -3.44 4.64
N HIS A 39 13.78 -3.99 3.84
CA HIS A 39 13.65 -3.58 2.45
C HIS A 39 13.58 -2.05 2.47
N LYS A 40 14.60 -1.39 1.92
CA LYS A 40 14.64 0.07 1.77
C LYS A 40 13.58 0.43 0.74
N GLY A 41 12.33 0.47 1.18
CA GLY A 41 11.27 1.15 0.48
C GLY A 41 11.56 2.65 0.47
N TYR A 42 10.68 3.39 -0.19
CA TYR A 42 10.68 4.85 -0.07
C TYR A 42 10.46 5.23 1.39
N SER A 43 11.09 6.33 1.83
CA SER A 43 10.83 6.87 3.16
C SER A 43 9.37 7.31 3.28
N GLU A 44 8.87 7.33 4.51
CA GLU A 44 7.52 7.82 4.80
C GLU A 44 7.35 9.30 4.39
N ASP A 45 8.42 10.10 4.44
CA ASP A 45 8.39 11.49 3.97
C ASP A 45 8.07 11.58 2.47
N ILE A 46 8.72 10.76 1.64
CA ILE A 46 8.47 10.73 0.19
C ILE A 46 7.03 10.27 -0.08
N LYS A 47 6.56 9.25 0.63
CA LYS A 47 5.19 8.76 0.51
C LYS A 47 4.18 9.84 0.90
N SER A 48 4.38 10.51 2.02
CA SER A 48 3.52 11.61 2.50
C SER A 48 3.45 12.75 1.50
N GLU A 49 4.59 13.15 0.93
CA GLU A 49 4.65 14.23 -0.06
C GLU A 49 3.93 13.86 -1.36
N CYS A 50 4.15 12.64 -1.89
CA CYS A 50 3.41 12.14 -3.06
C CYS A 50 1.90 12.12 -2.83
N LEU A 51 1.45 11.70 -1.65
CA LEU A 51 0.02 11.69 -1.29
C LEU A 51 -0.55 13.12 -1.19
N LYS A 52 0.18 14.05 -0.58
CA LYS A 52 -0.20 15.47 -0.55
C LYS A 52 -0.33 16.05 -1.96
N MET A 53 0.60 15.73 -2.86
CA MET A 53 0.55 16.18 -4.24
C MET A 53 -0.69 15.65 -4.98
N TYR A 54 -1.07 14.40 -4.74
CA TYR A 54 -2.28 13.81 -5.31
C TYR A 54 -3.56 14.48 -4.80
N VAL A 55 -3.68 14.71 -3.49
CA VAL A 55 -4.85 15.39 -2.89
C VAL A 55 -4.97 16.84 -3.39
N ASN A 56 -3.85 17.49 -3.71
CA ASN A 56 -3.81 18.82 -4.35
C ASN A 56 -4.07 18.78 -5.88
N GLY A 57 -4.60 17.68 -6.42
CA GLY A 57 -5.06 17.58 -7.81
C GLY A 57 -3.98 17.21 -8.84
N MET A 58 -2.78 16.84 -8.40
CA MET A 58 -1.71 16.48 -9.32
C MET A 58 -1.87 15.05 -9.85
N GLY A 59 -1.83 14.88 -11.17
CA GLY A 59 -1.95 13.56 -11.80
C GLY A 59 -0.76 12.64 -11.49
N PHE A 60 -0.98 11.32 -11.43
CA PHE A 60 0.05 10.34 -11.03
C PHE A 60 1.36 10.43 -11.83
N ARG A 61 1.26 10.62 -13.15
CA ARG A 61 2.43 10.81 -14.04
C ARG A 61 3.15 12.14 -13.81
N ALA A 62 2.44 13.18 -13.35
CA ALA A 62 3.06 14.45 -13.00
C ALA A 62 3.84 14.33 -11.68
N ILE A 63 3.27 13.65 -10.69
CA ILE A 63 3.98 13.34 -9.44
C ILE A 63 5.22 12.49 -9.71
N GLU A 64 5.13 11.51 -10.60
CA GLU A 64 6.29 10.71 -11.04
C GLU A 64 7.42 11.57 -11.58
N ARG A 65 7.13 12.56 -12.45
CA ARG A 65 8.15 13.47 -12.99
C ARG A 65 8.82 14.33 -11.93
N VAL A 66 8.08 14.72 -10.88
CA VAL A 66 8.60 15.60 -9.82
C VAL A 66 9.38 14.80 -8.77
N LYS A 67 8.88 13.64 -8.35
CA LYS A 67 9.45 12.85 -7.24
C LYS A 67 10.34 11.69 -7.70
N ASN A 68 10.39 11.42 -9.00
CA ASN A 68 11.07 10.27 -9.59
C ASN A 68 10.62 8.92 -8.97
N VAL A 69 9.32 8.85 -8.60
CA VAL A 69 8.67 7.65 -8.08
C VAL A 69 7.70 7.15 -9.14
N HIS A 70 7.83 5.89 -9.56
CA HIS A 70 6.99 5.33 -10.60
C HIS A 70 5.49 5.48 -10.26
N HIS A 71 4.68 5.95 -11.22
CA HIS A 71 3.26 6.28 -10.98
C HIS A 71 2.45 5.11 -10.40
N THR A 72 2.76 3.87 -10.75
CA THR A 72 2.09 2.68 -10.18
C THR A 72 2.31 2.55 -8.67
N THR A 73 3.49 2.92 -8.17
CA THR A 73 3.79 2.92 -6.73
C THR A 73 2.91 3.93 -6.01
N ILE A 74 2.74 5.12 -6.58
CA ILE A 74 1.87 6.17 -6.06
C ILE A 74 0.41 5.72 -6.06
N ILE A 75 -0.07 5.10 -7.15
CA ILE A 75 -1.42 4.54 -7.23
C ILE A 75 -1.66 3.52 -6.12
N ASN A 76 -0.70 2.64 -5.85
CA ASN A 76 -0.80 1.63 -4.79
C ASN A 76 -0.87 2.28 -3.39
N TRP A 77 -0.09 3.33 -3.14
CA TRP A 77 -0.18 4.06 -1.87
C TRP A 77 -1.53 4.76 -1.69
N VAL A 78 -2.07 5.36 -2.75
CA VAL A 78 -3.41 5.97 -2.71
C VAL A 78 -4.47 4.93 -2.41
N LYS A 79 -4.40 3.73 -3.01
CA LYS A 79 -5.32 2.63 -2.71
C LYS A 79 -5.21 2.16 -1.27
N GLN A 80 -4.00 1.95 -0.77
CA GLN A 80 -3.77 1.55 0.64
C GLN A 80 -4.37 2.54 1.63
N VAL A 81 -4.22 3.85 1.37
CA VAL A 81 -4.83 4.87 2.22
C VAL A 81 -6.36 4.87 2.06
N GLY A 82 -6.85 4.71 0.84
CA GLY A 82 -8.29 4.62 0.56
C GLY A 82 -8.97 3.44 1.27
N GLU A 83 -8.30 2.30 1.40
CA GLU A 83 -8.80 1.13 2.14
C GLU A 83 -8.92 1.37 3.65
N LEU A 84 -8.19 2.34 4.21
CA LEU A 84 -8.27 2.72 5.62
C LEU A 84 -9.38 3.72 5.91
N LEU A 85 -9.94 4.37 4.87
CA LEU A 85 -10.98 5.36 5.03
C LEU A 85 -12.34 4.67 5.22
N PRO A 86 -13.24 5.25 6.02
CA PRO A 86 -14.60 4.73 6.16
C PRO A 86 -15.36 4.84 4.83
N ASN A 87 -16.20 3.86 4.53
CA ASN A 87 -17.02 3.86 3.32
C ASN A 87 -18.06 4.99 3.28
N PHE A 88 -18.45 5.50 4.44
CA PHE A 88 -19.41 6.58 4.58
C PHE A 88 -19.00 7.52 5.70
N TYR A 89 -19.41 8.78 5.56
CA TYR A 89 -19.29 9.76 6.62
C TYR A 89 -20.28 9.44 7.74
N ASN A 90 -19.78 9.25 8.96
CA ASN A 90 -20.61 9.01 10.14
C ASN A 90 -20.43 10.19 11.13
N PRO A 91 -21.28 11.23 11.08
CA PRO A 91 -21.19 12.34 12.01
C PRO A 91 -21.62 11.91 13.42
N GLU A 92 -21.00 12.49 14.45
CA GLU A 92 -21.41 12.26 15.85
C GLU A 92 -22.81 12.82 16.15
N SER A 93 -23.21 13.87 15.45
CA SER A 93 -24.54 14.50 15.58
C SER A 93 -25.15 14.76 14.22
N ILE A 94 -26.46 14.56 14.10
CA ILE A 94 -27.22 14.88 12.89
C ILE A 94 -27.36 16.40 12.80
N PRO A 95 -26.95 17.05 11.70
CA PRO A 95 -27.10 18.49 11.54
C PRO A 95 -28.57 18.87 11.29
N ASP A 96 -28.97 20.06 11.75
CA ASP A 96 -30.34 20.59 11.53
C ASP A 96 -30.60 20.95 10.07
N VAL A 97 -29.55 21.33 9.32
CA VAL A 97 -29.60 21.72 7.92
C VAL A 97 -28.45 21.05 7.17
N GLY A 98 -28.74 20.47 6.00
CA GLY A 98 -27.76 19.88 5.10
C GLY A 98 -27.90 20.44 3.69
N GLU A 99 -26.77 20.77 3.07
CA GLU A 99 -26.70 21.14 1.65
C GLU A 99 -26.26 19.92 0.85
N LEU A 100 -26.95 19.66 -0.26
CA LEU A 100 -26.60 18.63 -1.22
C LEU A 100 -26.14 19.31 -2.50
N ASP A 101 -24.91 19.03 -2.89
CA ASP A 101 -24.33 19.51 -4.13
C ASP A 101 -24.08 18.33 -5.08
N GLU A 102 -24.21 18.57 -6.38
CA GLU A 102 -24.03 17.57 -7.42
C GLU A 102 -22.71 17.77 -8.15
N LEU A 103 -21.89 16.72 -8.19
CA LEU A 103 -20.62 16.72 -8.90
C LEU A 103 -20.65 15.74 -10.06
N GLU A 104 -20.64 16.27 -11.28
CA GLU A 104 -20.56 15.48 -12.49
C GLU A 104 -19.10 15.21 -12.87
N THR A 105 -18.76 13.93 -13.02
CA THR A 105 -17.44 13.51 -13.52
C THR A 105 -17.55 12.43 -14.58
N PHE A 106 -16.64 12.47 -15.54
CA PHE A 106 -16.56 11.43 -16.56
C PHE A 106 -15.84 10.19 -16.01
N VAL A 107 -16.57 9.09 -15.88
CA VAL A 107 -16.02 7.77 -15.53
C VAL A 107 -15.93 6.93 -16.80
N GLY A 108 -14.71 6.75 -17.32
CA GLY A 108 -14.50 6.24 -18.68
C GLY A 108 -15.14 4.89 -19.02
N SER A 109 -15.18 3.93 -18.09
CA SER A 109 -15.86 2.64 -18.30
C SER A 109 -16.56 2.22 -17.02
N LYS A 110 -17.90 2.19 -17.07
CA LYS A 110 -18.72 1.57 -16.02
C LYS A 110 -18.66 0.06 -16.23
N LYS A 111 -18.13 -0.68 -15.24
CA LYS A 111 -18.04 -2.16 -15.29
C LYS A 111 -19.40 -2.86 -15.28
N THR A 112 -20.47 -2.14 -14.93
CA THR A 112 -21.84 -2.67 -14.84
C THR A 112 -22.77 -1.99 -15.84
N LYS A 113 -23.43 -2.79 -16.69
CA LYS A 113 -24.52 -2.36 -17.59
C LYS A 113 -25.84 -2.22 -16.81
N PHE A 114 -25.93 -1.28 -15.88
CA PHE A 114 -27.22 -0.88 -15.32
C PHE A 114 -27.55 0.51 -15.82
N GLY A 115 -28.57 0.60 -16.68
CA GLY A 115 -29.08 1.81 -17.30
C GLY A 115 -29.99 1.47 -18.48
N TYR A 116 -31.09 2.21 -18.62
CA TYR A 116 -32.08 2.10 -19.71
C TYR A 116 -31.79 3.14 -20.80
N GLY A 117 -30.60 3.12 -21.40
CA GLY A 117 -30.31 3.94 -22.58
C GLY A 117 -30.57 3.13 -23.86
N GLN A 118 -31.55 3.55 -24.68
CA GLN A 118 -31.65 3.05 -26.06
C GLN A 118 -30.42 3.53 -26.85
N GLN A 119 -29.79 2.61 -27.58
CA GLN A 119 -28.72 2.91 -28.54
C GLN A 119 -29.28 3.61 -29.77
#